data_AF-A0A0P9MRF9-F1
#
_entry.id   AF-A0A0P9MRF9-F1
#
_cell.length_a   1.000
_cell.length_b   1.000
_cell.length_c   1.000
_cell.angle_alpha   90.00
_cell.angle_beta   90.00
_cell.angle_gamma   90.00
#
_symmetry.space_group_name_H-M   'P 1'
#
loop_
_entity.id
_entity.type
_entity.pdbx_description
1 polymer ?
#
loop_
_entity_poly.entity_id
_entity_poly.type
_entity_poly.pdbx_seq_one_letter_code
_entity_poly.pdbx_strand_id
1 'polypeptide(L)'
;MALEWAGNTILNPLPVRLANRLIALVKRPGIEEAAYLKISQENIAQQLGVSRQSVNRQLKMWETEGLLVVRYGAVTILDLQKLSNAARGD
;
A
#
# COMPACT_ATOMS: atom_id res chain seq x y z
N MET A 1 20.47 11.30 0.29
CA MET A 1 20.30 10.26 1.33
C MET A 1 18.98 9.53 1.11
N ALA A 2 18.99 8.44 0.33
CA ALA A 2 17.78 7.66 0.01
C ALA A 2 18.15 6.21 -0.37
N LEU A 3 18.89 5.50 0.49
CA LEU A 3 19.30 4.12 0.18
C LEU A 3 19.19 3.10 1.34
N GLU A 4 18.80 3.49 2.56
CA GLU A 4 18.87 2.55 3.70
C GLU A 4 17.64 1.65 3.92
N TRP A 5 16.56 1.76 3.14
CA TRP A 5 15.35 0.94 3.37
C TRP A 5 15.27 -0.36 2.55
N ALA A 6 16.22 -0.61 1.63
CA ALA A 6 16.12 -1.74 0.70
C ALA A 6 16.53 -3.09 1.30
N GLY A 7 17.37 -3.12 2.34
CA GLY A 7 18.01 -4.35 2.82
C GLY A 7 17.09 -5.34 3.54
N ASN A 8 16.13 -4.85 4.34
CA ASN A 8 15.28 -5.71 5.17
C ASN A 8 13.84 -5.88 4.63
N THR A 9 13.42 -5.01 3.70
CA THR A 9 12.01 -4.94 3.28
C THR A 9 11.66 -5.92 2.16
N ILE A 10 12.65 -6.39 1.39
CA ILE A 10 12.42 -7.33 0.27
C ILE A 10 11.92 -8.69 0.76
N LEU A 11 12.40 -9.15 1.93
CA LEU A 11 12.03 -10.44 2.52
C LEU A 11 10.66 -10.42 3.21
N ASN A 12 10.10 -9.24 3.51
CA ASN A 12 8.81 -9.14 4.16
C ASN A 12 7.69 -9.66 3.24
N PRO A 13 6.63 -10.30 3.77
CA PRO A 13 5.48 -10.73 2.97
C PRO A 13 4.86 -9.58 2.15
N LEU A 14 4.24 -9.90 1.01
CA LEU A 14 3.60 -8.90 0.14
C LEU A 14 2.64 -7.95 0.90
N PRO A 15 1.76 -8.41 1.81
CA PRO A 15 0.88 -7.52 2.58
C PRO A 15 1.66 -6.43 3.32
N VAL A 16 2.74 -6.82 4.00
CA VAL A 16 3.61 -5.91 4.77
C VAL A 16 4.26 -4.86 3.86
N ARG A 17 4.85 -5.30 2.74
CA ARG A 17 5.50 -4.39 1.79
C ARG A 17 4.51 -3.42 1.15
N LEU A 18 3.33 -3.94 0.78
CA LEU A 18 2.26 -3.15 0.18
C LEU A 18 1.71 -2.11 1.15
N ALA A 19 1.46 -2.48 2.41
CA ALA A 19 0.95 -1.57 3.43
C ALA A 19 1.96 -0.44 3.72
N ASN A 20 3.24 -0.79 3.91
CA ASN A 20 4.31 0.18 4.07
C ASN A 20 4.39 1.14 2.88
N ARG A 21 4.21 0.63 1.66
CA ARG A 21 4.22 1.47 0.46
C ARG A 21 3.06 2.48 0.45
N LEU A 22 1.85 2.04 0.79
CA LEU A 22 0.69 2.92 0.85
C LEU A 22 0.85 3.98 1.95
N ILE A 23 1.33 3.60 3.14
CA ILE A 23 1.60 4.54 4.25
C ILE A 23 2.61 5.62 3.82
N ALA A 24 3.68 5.24 3.12
CA ALA A 24 4.67 6.20 2.62
C ALA A 24 4.07 7.21 1.64
N LEU A 25 3.03 6.84 0.89
CA LEU A 25 2.31 7.74 0.00
C LEU A 25 1.36 8.66 0.76
N VAL A 26 0.70 8.17 1.81
CA VAL A 26 -0.17 8.99 2.69
C VAL A 26 0.63 10.08 3.40
N LYS A 27 1.82 9.75 3.91
CA LYS A 27 2.67 10.69 4.67
C LYS A 27 3.29 11.81 3.81
N ARG A 28 2.93 11.91 2.53
CA ARG A 28 3.42 12.96 1.63
C ARG A 28 2.61 14.25 1.85
N PRO A 29 3.25 15.42 2.03
CA PRO A 29 2.55 16.70 2.26
C PRO A 29 1.51 16.97 1.16
N GLY A 30 0.29 17.36 1.56
CA GLY A 30 -0.82 17.72 0.65
C GLY A 30 -1.97 16.70 0.52
N ILE A 31 -2.05 15.67 1.38
CA ILE A 31 -3.19 14.74 1.45
C ILE A 31 -3.91 14.97 2.79
N GLU A 32 -4.98 15.78 2.80
CA GLU A 32 -5.64 16.27 4.03
C GLU A 32 -7.02 15.64 4.35
N GLU A 33 -7.60 14.86 3.44
CA GLU A 33 -8.83 14.08 3.68
C GLU A 33 -8.59 12.60 3.34
N ALA A 34 -9.45 11.69 3.83
CA ALA A 34 -9.39 10.23 3.65
C ALA A 34 -8.43 9.81 2.53
N ALA A 35 -7.26 9.27 2.90
CA ALA A 35 -6.06 9.42 2.09
C ALA A 35 -6.23 8.85 0.67
N TYR A 36 -6.57 9.73 -0.26
CA TYR A 36 -6.82 9.41 -1.66
C TYR A 36 -5.48 9.38 -2.38
N LEU A 37 -5.05 8.17 -2.74
CA LEU A 37 -3.79 7.93 -3.41
C LEU A 37 -4.04 7.74 -4.90
N LYS A 38 -3.69 8.76 -5.70
CA LYS A 38 -3.71 8.67 -7.18
C LYS A 38 -2.52 7.85 -7.68
N ILE A 39 -2.60 6.53 -7.51
CA ILE A 39 -1.58 5.57 -7.94
C ILE A 39 -2.24 4.34 -8.59
N SER A 40 -1.73 3.91 -9.74
CA SER A 40 -2.20 2.69 -10.39
C SER A 40 -1.61 1.45 -9.70
N GLN A 41 -2.37 0.36 -9.71
CA GLN A 41 -1.95 -0.91 -9.11
C GLN A 41 -0.77 -1.52 -9.88
N GLU A 42 -0.64 -1.19 -11.17
CA GLU A 42 0.52 -1.53 -11.99
C GLU A 42 1.78 -0.80 -11.53
N ASN A 43 1.70 0.50 -11.24
CA ASN A 43 2.83 1.25 -10.70
C ASN A 43 3.23 0.72 -9.31
N ILE A 44 2.25 0.40 -8.45
CA ILE A 44 2.54 -0.25 -7.15
C ILE A 44 3.26 -1.59 -7.37
N ALA A 45 2.76 -2.41 -8.29
CA ALA A 45 3.33 -3.72 -8.57
C ALA A 45 4.79 -3.63 -9.07
N GLN A 46 5.06 -2.69 -9.99
CA GLN A 46 6.41 -2.39 -10.46
C GLN A 46 7.34 -1.97 -9.32
N GLN A 47 6.90 -1.06 -8.44
CA GLN A 47 7.69 -0.60 -7.30
C GLN A 47 7.98 -1.71 -6.27
N LEU A 48 7.09 -2.69 -6.16
CA LEU A 48 7.22 -3.82 -5.23
C LEU A 48 7.87 -5.06 -5.86
N GLY A 49 8.22 -5.02 -7.15
CA GLY A 49 8.79 -6.15 -7.87
C GLY A 49 7.88 -7.39 -7.94
N VAL A 50 6.56 -7.18 -8.01
CA VAL A 50 5.56 -8.27 -8.08
C VAL A 50 4.60 -8.08 -9.24
N SER A 51 3.76 -9.09 -9.53
CA SER A 51 2.74 -8.97 -10.56
C SER A 51 1.57 -8.07 -10.13
N ARG A 52 0.96 -7.38 -11.10
CA ARG A 52 -0.28 -6.61 -10.89
C ARG A 52 -1.41 -7.46 -10.29
N GLN A 53 -1.48 -8.74 -10.68
CA GLN A 53 -2.46 -9.69 -10.15
C GLN A 53 -2.29 -9.92 -8.64
N SER A 54 -1.05 -10.03 -8.16
CA SER A 54 -0.75 -10.23 -6.74
C SER A 54 -1.15 -9.01 -5.92
N VAL A 55 -0.82 -7.80 -6.41
CA VAL A 55 -1.24 -6.54 -5.78
C VAL A 55 -2.76 -6.43 -5.75
N ASN A 56 -3.43 -6.65 -6.88
CA ASN A 56 -4.89 -6.56 -6.95
C ASN A 56 -5.57 -7.57 -6.02
N ARG A 57 -5.07 -8.80 -5.93
CA ARG A 57 -5.60 -9.81 -5.01
C ARG A 57 -5.53 -9.31 -3.56
N GLN A 58 -4.37 -8.83 -3.15
CA GLN A 58 -4.19 -8.30 -1.79
C GLN A 58 -5.07 -7.07 -1.53
N LEU A 59 -5.13 -6.12 -2.45
CA LEU A 59 -5.97 -4.92 -2.31
C LEU A 59 -7.46 -5.27 -2.25
N LYS A 60 -7.90 -6.30 -2.98
CA LYS A 60 -9.29 -6.77 -2.93
C LYS A 60 -9.63 -7.45 -1.61
N MET A 61 -8.70 -8.20 -1.01
CA MET A 61 -8.88 -8.74 0.34
C MET A 61 -9.07 -7.61 1.37
N TRP A 62 -8.19 -6.61 1.36
CA TRP A 62 -8.30 -5.45 2.24
C TRP A 62 -9.55 -4.61 1.97
N GLU A 63 -10.01 -4.53 0.72
CA GLU A 63 -11.29 -3.88 0.38
C GLU A 63 -12.48 -4.61 1.01
N THR A 64 -12.49 -5.95 0.98
CA THR A 64 -13.54 -6.74 1.65
C THR A 64 -13.53 -6.61 3.18
N GLU A 65 -12.37 -6.33 3.77
CA GLU A 65 -12.19 -6.10 5.22
C GLU A 65 -12.46 -4.64 5.66
N GLY A 66 -12.83 -3.77 4.70
CA GLY A 66 -13.09 -2.36 4.93
C GLY A 66 -11.85 -1.52 5.27
N LEU A 67 -10.65 -2.00 4.92
CA LEU A 67 -9.39 -1.29 5.19
C LEU A 67 -9.16 -0.16 4.19
N LEU A 68 -9.52 -0.39 2.93
CA LEU A 68 -9.37 0.57 1.84
C LEU A 68 -10.41 0.35 0.76
N VAL A 69 -10.42 1.23 -0.25
CA VAL A 69 -11.24 1.12 -1.43
C VAL A 69 -10.37 1.23 -2.67
N VAL A 70 -10.58 0.35 -3.65
CA VAL A 70 -9.84 0.33 -4.91
C VAL A 70 -10.67 1.01 -6.00
N ARG A 71 -10.04 1.91 -6.75
CA ARG A 71 -10.60 2.55 -7.94
C ARG A 71 -9.62 2.43 -9.10
N TYR A 72 -10.10 2.70 -10.31
CA TYR A 72 -9.22 2.75 -11.47
C TYR A 72 -8.17 3.84 -11.27
N GLY A 73 -6.89 3.46 -11.25
CA GLY A 73 -5.78 4.39 -11.07
C GLY A 73 -5.69 5.04 -9.68
N ALA A 74 -6.44 4.56 -8.68
CA ALA A 74 -6.42 5.12 -7.34
C ALA A 74 -6.76 4.11 -6.23
N VAL A 75 -6.37 4.46 -5.00
CA VAL A 75 -6.70 3.75 -3.78
C VAL A 75 -7.08 4.77 -2.71
N THR A 76 -8.21 4.59 -2.03
CA THR A 76 -8.61 5.42 -0.89
C THR A 76 -8.42 4.62 0.39
N ILE A 77 -7.65 5.13 1.35
CA ILE A 77 -7.51 4.49 2.65
C ILE A 77 -8.71 4.84 3.53
N LEU A 78 -9.42 3.82 4.04
CA LEU A 78 -10.55 4.00 4.95
C LEU A 78 -10.11 3.94 6.41
N ASP A 79 -9.14 3.06 6.72
CA ASP A 79 -8.66 2.82 8.07
C ASP A 79 -7.12 2.80 8.10
N LEU A 80 -6.54 3.92 8.52
CA LEU A 80 -5.09 4.06 8.66
C LEU A 80 -4.50 3.18 9.78
N GLN A 81 -5.28 2.82 10.80
CA GLN A 81 -4.81 1.97 11.88
C GLN A 81 -4.70 0.52 11.39
N LYS A 82 -5.73 -0.02 10.74
CA LYS A 82 -5.65 -1.35 10.10
C LYS A 82 -4.53 -1.44 9.06
N LEU A 83 -4.34 -0.40 8.25
CA LEU A 83 -3.22 -0.34 7.31
C LEU A 83 -1.86 -0.34 8.04
N SER A 84 -1.76 0.36 9.17
CA SER A 84 -0.55 0.37 10.00
C SER A 84 -0.25 -0.98 10.66
N ASN A 85 -1.27 -1.73 11.08
CA ASN A 85 -1.13 -3.09 11.60
C ASN A 85 -0.64 -4.05 10.50
N ALA A 86 -1.25 -3.99 9.31
CA ALA A 86 -0.80 -4.77 8.16
C ALA A 86 0.66 -4.47 7.76
N ALA A 87 1.14 -3.24 7.99
CA ALA A 87 2.53 -2.84 7.77
C ALA A 87 3.52 -3.39 8.82
N ARG A 88 3.03 -3.85 9.97
CA ARG A 88 3.81 -4.54 11.02
C ARG A 88 3.75 -6.06 10.87
N GLY A 89 2.74 -6.58 10.15
CA GLY A 89 2.52 -8.00 9.96
C GLY A 89 1.58 -8.63 10.99
N ASP A 90 0.78 -7.81 11.66
CA ASP A 90 -0.24 -8.22 12.64
C ASP A 90 -1.53 -8.75 11.97
#